data_AF-A0A6M3Y1M7-F1
#
_entry.id   AF-A0A6M3Y1M7-F1
#
_cell.length_a   1.000
_cell.length_b   1.000
_cell.length_c   1.000
_cell.angle_alpha   90.00
_cell.angle_beta   90.00
_cell.angle_gamma   90.00
#
_symmetry.space_group_name_H-M   'P 1'
#
loop_
_entity.id
_entity.type
_entity.pdbx_description
1 polymer ?
#
loop_
_entity_poly.entity_id
_entity_poly.type
_entity_poly.pdbx_seq_one_letter_code
_entity_poly.pdbx_strand_id
1 'polypeptide(L)' 'MTRNEHIAWCKERALEYVESGDLTNAWASMVSDLSTHDGTQGHVGIQLGMMQIMTGGLKTQHEMRHFIEGFN' A
#
# COMPACT_ATOMS: atom_id res chain seq x y z
N MET A 1 -7.90 13.47 -10.74
CA MET A 1 -7.35 12.12 -10.71
C MET A 1 -8.50 11.13 -10.65
N THR A 2 -8.53 10.17 -11.56
CA THR A 2 -9.48 9.04 -11.52
C THR A 2 -9.10 8.05 -10.43
N ARG A 3 -9.98 7.11 -10.11
CA ARG A 3 -9.68 6.02 -9.18
C ARG A 3 -8.38 5.28 -9.54
N ASN A 4 -8.20 4.94 -10.82
CA ASN A 4 -7.05 4.16 -11.28
C ASN A 4 -5.75 4.98 -11.25
N GLU A 5 -5.82 6.26 -11.64
CA GLU A 5 -4.70 7.19 -11.51
C GLU A 5 -4.30 7.36 -10.04
N HIS A 6 -5.27 7.40 -9.12
CA HIS A 6 -4.99 7.48 -7.69
C HIS A 6 -4.28 6.24 -7.16
N ILE A 7 -4.74 5.06 -7.56
CA ILE A 7 -4.07 3.81 -7.18
C ILE A 7 -2.65 3.76 -7.72
N ALA A 8 -2.43 4.15 -8.98
CA ALA A 8 -1.08 4.18 -9.56
C ALA A 8 -0.15 5.10 -8.76
N TRP A 9 -0.63 6.29 -8.40
CA TRP A 9 0.11 7.23 -7.56
C TRP A 9 0.37 6.71 -6.14
N CYS A 10 -0.62 6.09 -5.50
CA CYS A 10 -0.45 5.45 -4.18
C CYS A 10 0.65 4.38 -4.21
N LYS A 11 0.68 3.57 -5.28
CA LYS A 11 1.67 2.51 -5.46
C LYS A 11 3.07 3.09 -5.62
N GLU A 12 3.23 4.05 -6.53
CA GLU A 12 4.52 4.70 -6.79
C GLU A 12 5.12 5.25 -5.50
N ARG A 13 4.34 6.02 -4.75
CA ARG A 13 4.81 6.62 -3.49
C ARG A 13 5.14 5.58 -2.42
N ALA A 14 4.35 4.53 -2.28
CA ALA A 14 4.63 3.47 -1.31
C ALA A 14 5.89 2.67 -1.70
N LEU A 15 6.15 2.48 -2.99
CA LEU A 15 7.34 1.77 -3.49
C LEU A 15 8.64 2.54 -3.21
N GLU A 16 8.64 3.88 -3.20
CA GLU A 16 9.81 4.67 -2.81
C GLU A 16 10.30 4.32 -1.38
N TYR A 17 9.38 4.10 -0.46
CA TYR A 17 9.70 3.64 0.90
C TYR A 17 10.19 2.18 0.91
N VAL A 18 9.66 1.33 0.03
CA VAL A 18 10.17 -0.05 -0.12
C VAL A 18 11.62 -0.04 -0.57
N GLU A 19 12.00 0.78 -1.55
CA GLU A 19 13.39 0.87 -2.03
C GLU A 19 14.37 1.32 -0.94
N SER A 20 13.92 2.18 -0.01
CA SER A 20 14.74 2.62 1.13
C SER A 20 14.74 1.64 2.31
N GLY A 21 13.97 0.55 2.23
CA GLY A 21 13.83 -0.43 3.30
C GLY A 21 12.88 -0.01 4.42
N ASP A 22 12.19 1.13 4.29
CA ASP A 22 11.26 1.65 5.29
C ASP A 22 9.85 1.07 5.08
N LEU A 23 9.69 -0.20 5.45
CA LEU A 23 8.43 -0.92 5.25
C LEU A 23 7.27 -0.32 6.07
N THR A 24 7.58 0.29 7.21
CA THR A 24 6.58 0.96 8.06
C THR A 24 5.98 2.15 7.33
N ASN A 25 6.83 3.01 6.75
CA ASN A 25 6.33 4.14 5.97
C ASN A 25 5.72 3.70 4.64
N ALA A 26 6.20 2.63 3.99
CA ALA A 26 5.54 2.08 2.80
C ALA A 26 4.08 1.69 3.08
N TRP A 27 3.82 1.01 4.20
CA TRP A 27 2.47 0.67 4.62
C TRP A 27 1.65 1.91 5.00
N ALA A 28 2.22 2.77 5.86
CA ALA A 28 1.52 3.95 6.37
C ALA A 28 1.14 4.93 5.24
N SER A 29 2.03 5.14 4.27
CA SER A 29 1.77 6.01 3.12
C SER A 29 0.64 5.46 2.26
N MET A 30 0.65 4.16 1.97
CA MET A 30 -0.38 3.48 1.17
C MET A 30 -1.76 3.60 1.83
N VAL A 31 -1.86 3.31 3.14
CA VAL A 31 -3.13 3.39 3.89
C VAL A 31 -3.66 4.82 3.93
N SER A 32 -2.77 5.79 4.21
CA SER A 32 -3.12 7.21 4.23
C SER A 32 -3.67 7.64 2.88
N ASP A 33 -2.95 7.39 1.79
CA ASP A 33 -3.36 7.83 0.46
C ASP A 33 -4.68 7.26 0.04
N LEU A 34 -4.84 5.93 0.10
CA LEU A 34 -6.09 5.27 -0.27
C LEU A 34 -7.30 5.86 0.47
N SER A 35 -7.11 6.35 1.69
CA SER A 35 -8.15 6.96 2.53
C SER A 35 -8.45 8.43 2.21
N THR A 36 -7.68 9.10 1.35
CA THR A 36 -7.86 10.54 1.03
C THR A 36 -8.71 10.83 -0.19
N HIS A 37 -9.03 9.82 -1.01
CA HIS A 37 -9.77 10.01 -2.25
C HIS A 37 -11.06 9.18 -2.26
N ASP A 38 -12.20 9.80 -2.57
CA ASP A 38 -13.53 9.18 -2.54
C ASP A 38 -13.61 7.85 -3.30
N GLY A 39 -12.90 7.75 -4.44
CA GLY A 39 -12.86 6.54 -5.27
C GLY A 39 -12.05 5.36 -4.70
N THR A 40 -11.27 5.56 -3.65
CA THR A 40 -10.43 4.52 -3.03
C THR A 40 -10.61 4.41 -1.52
N GLN A 41 -11.38 5.30 -0.90
CA GLN A 41 -11.72 5.21 0.51
C GLN A 41 -12.37 3.86 0.82
N GLY A 42 -11.93 3.23 1.92
CA GLY A 42 -12.38 1.88 2.27
C GLY A 42 -11.80 0.77 1.40
N HIS A 43 -10.67 0.99 0.73
CA HIS A 43 -10.03 -0.01 -0.12
C HIS A 43 -9.78 -1.34 0.63
N VAL A 44 -10.22 -2.46 0.04
CA VAL A 44 -10.07 -3.81 0.62
C VAL A 44 -8.60 -4.19 0.89
N GLY A 45 -7.67 -3.62 0.12
CA GLY A 45 -6.23 -3.77 0.32
C GLY A 45 -5.78 -3.37 1.73
N ILE A 46 -6.41 -2.39 2.37
CA ILE A 46 -6.06 -1.98 3.74
C ILE A 46 -6.36 -3.12 4.73
N GLN A 47 -7.52 -3.76 4.60
CA GLN A 47 -7.89 -4.88 5.48
C GLN A 47 -7.02 -6.12 5.23
N LEU A 48 -6.74 -6.46 3.97
CA LEU A 48 -5.91 -7.61 3.60
C LEU A 48 -4.46 -7.42 4.05
N GLY A 49 -3.89 -6.23 3.88
CA GLY A 49 -2.53 -5.94 4.33
C GLY A 49 -2.42 -5.94 5.84
N MET A 50 -3.41 -5.39 6.56
CA MET A 50 -3.45 -5.48 8.02
C MET A 50 -3.47 -6.93 8.52
N MET A 51 -4.28 -7.79 7.89
CA MET A 51 -4.30 -9.22 8.21
C MET A 51 -2.92 -9.86 8.03
N GLN A 52 -2.27 -9.61 6.88
CA GLN A 52 -0.93 -10.14 6.62
C GLN A 52 0.08 -9.69 7.67
N ILE A 53 0.12 -8.39 8.00
CA ILE A 53 1.02 -7.83 9.02
C ILE A 53 0.79 -8.50 10.38
N MET A 54 -0.47 -8.66 10.81
CA MET A 54 -0.79 -9.32 12.08
C MET A 54 -0.37 -10.79 12.10
N THR A 55 -0.47 -11.50 10.97
CA THR A 55 0.00 -12.88 10.84
C THR A 55 1.50 -13.02 10.62
N GLY A 56 2.23 -11.89 10.61
CA GLY A 56 3.69 -11.86 10.49
C GLY A 56 4.24 -11.78 9.08
N GLY A 57 3.40 -11.49 8.07
CA GLY A 57 3.81 -11.19 6.69
C GLY A 57 4.18 -9.72 6.49
N LEU A 58 4.51 -9.38 5.24
CA LEU A 58 4.96 -8.03 4.80
C LEU A 58 6.19 -7.52 5.58
N LYS A 59 7.11 -8.41 5.94
CA LYS A 59 8.30 -8.09 6.75
C LYS A 59 9.55 -7.87 5.92
N THR A 60 9.47 -8.14 4.62
CA THR A 60 10.58 -7.95 3.69
C THR A 60 10.20 -6.98 2.58
N GLN A 61 11.20 -6.33 1.98
CA GLN A 61 10.99 -5.47 0.81
C GLN A 61 10.30 -6.22 -0.33
N HIS A 62 10.64 -7.50 -0.53
CA HIS A 62 10.04 -8.33 -1.56
C HIS A 62 8.54 -8.56 -1.32
N GLU A 63 8.15 -8.95 -0.11
CA GLU A 63 6.74 -9.16 0.24
C GLU A 63 5.93 -7.87 0.15
N MET A 64 6.48 -6.77 0.66
CA MET A 64 5.80 -5.47 0.64
C MET A 64 5.63 -4.95 -0.79
N ARG A 65 6.67 -5.05 -1.64
CA ARG A 65 6.58 -4.70 -3.06
C ARG A 65 5.48 -5.50 -3.75
N HIS A 66 5.51 -6.83 -3.61
CA HIS A 66 4.54 -7.71 -4.26
C HIS A 66 3.10 -7.40 -3.81
N PHE A 67 2.92 -7.07 -2.53
CA PHE A 67 1.63 -6.65 -2.01
C PHE A 67 1.16 -5.32 -2.62
N ILE A 68 2.02 -4.31 -2.67
CA ILE A 68 1.71 -2.98 -3.22
C ILE A 68 1.38 -3.07 -4.72
N GLU A 69 2.17 -3.81 -5.49
CA GLU A 69 1.94 -3.99 -6.92
C GLU A 69 0.61 -4.73 -7.20
N GLY A 70 0.18 -5.61 -6.30
CA GLY A 70 -0.98 -6.48 -6.47
C GLY A 70 -2.36 -5.87 -6.22
N PHE A 71 -2.50 -4.73 -5.52
CA PHE A 71 -3.83 -4.16 -5.25
C PHE A 71 -4.37 -3.30 -6.40
N ASN A 72 -5.68 -3.32 -6.65
CA ASN A 72 -6.32 -2.54 -7.73
C ASN A 72 -7.63 -1.92 -7.29
#